data_AF-A0A963PKN1-F1
#
_entry.id   AF-A0A963PKN1-F1
#
_cell.length_a   1.000
_cell.length_b   1.000
_cell.length_c   1.000
_cell.angle_alpha   90.00
_cell.angle_beta   90.00
_cell.angle_gamma   90.00
#
_symmetry.space_group_name_H-M   'P 1'
#
loop_
_entity.id
_entity.type
_entity.pdbx_description
1 polymer ?
#
loop_
_entity_poly.entity_id
_entity_poly.type
_entity_poly.pdbx_seq_one_letter_code
_entity_poly.pdbx_strand_id
1 'polypeptide(L)'
;MPLSWNEIKSRAIAFSKDWSAETSERAEAQSFWNAFFHVFGIERRRVASFEKQVEIARAGHRLKHGRIDGFWKGTLLIEHKSAGHSLDRAFAQAVDYFDGLPERDLPRYVLVSDFARLRLHDFDTGAETEFALRDLHRHVRRFGFIAGYQAQVIKPQDPVNVRAAERMGRLHDALKASGYGQYEGPNGAPGHPLEVLLVRLLFCLFADDTGIFQPAQAFRAWVEERTADDGSDLGPQLAQLFQVLNTPEDRRSAALDEQVRAFPYVNGQLFAEALPLAAFTRAMRESLLDACAIDWSGISPAIFGALFQSIMNAKARRNLGAHYTSEENIQKLVKPLFLDELRAEFERIKGNRNRLFEFHKKLRTLNFLDPACGCGNFLVITYRELRLLELDVLRAAYQDGQQLLDEPPRILRRLLRLRMEPP
;
A
#
# COMPACT_ATOMS: atom_id res chain seq x y z
N MET A 1 -8.93 11.56 -5.31
CA MET A 1 -8.28 12.16 -4.13
C MET A 1 -8.97 11.62 -2.90
N PRO A 2 -8.24 11.22 -1.85
CA PRO A 2 -8.84 10.75 -0.61
C PRO A 2 -9.62 11.88 0.07
N LEU A 3 -10.80 11.55 0.62
CA LEU A 3 -11.71 12.50 1.24
C LEU A 3 -11.14 13.04 2.55
N SER A 4 -11.19 14.35 2.77
CA SER A 4 -10.73 14.92 4.05
C SER A 4 -11.48 14.34 5.26
N TRP A 5 -10.84 14.27 6.43
CA TRP A 5 -11.50 13.79 7.66
C TRP A 5 -12.77 14.57 8.01
N ASN A 6 -12.83 15.86 7.70
CA ASN A 6 -14.02 16.67 7.92
C ASN A 6 -15.16 16.24 6.99
N GLU A 7 -14.84 15.94 5.73
CA GLU A 7 -15.81 15.44 4.76
C GLU A 7 -16.31 14.03 5.13
N ILE A 8 -15.41 13.12 5.50
CA ILE A 8 -15.76 11.78 6.01
C ILE A 8 -16.69 11.89 7.22
N LYS A 9 -16.36 12.77 8.17
CA LYS A 9 -17.20 13.00 9.36
C LYS A 9 -18.59 13.52 8.98
N SER A 10 -18.68 14.45 8.03
CA SER A 10 -19.96 14.97 7.55
C SER A 10 -20.80 13.87 6.88
N ARG A 11 -20.19 13.07 6.00
CA ARG A 11 -20.86 11.94 5.35
C ARG A 11 -21.32 10.88 6.34
N ALA A 12 -20.53 10.60 7.38
CA ALA A 12 -20.90 9.67 8.43
C ALA A 12 -22.12 10.14 9.23
N ILE A 13 -22.25 11.45 9.50
CA ILE A 13 -23.44 12.01 10.16
C ILE A 13 -24.68 11.84 9.28
N ALA A 14 -24.56 12.09 7.98
CA ALA A 14 -25.67 11.88 7.04
C ALA A 14 -26.08 10.41 6.99
N PHE A 15 -25.12 9.50 6.80
CA PHE A 15 -25.33 8.06 6.83
C PHE A 15 -26.05 7.60 8.10
N SER A 16 -25.59 8.01 9.28
CA SER A 16 -26.23 7.63 10.54
C SER A 16 -27.68 8.11 10.66
N LYS A 17 -28.05 9.22 10.01
CA LYS A 17 -29.43 9.73 10.00
C LYS A 17 -30.29 8.94 9.02
N ASP A 18 -29.80 8.73 7.80
CA ASP A 18 -30.52 8.05 6.72
C ASP A 18 -30.90 6.61 7.12
N TRP A 19 -30.03 5.95 7.89
CA TRP A 19 -30.20 4.56 8.32
C TRP A 19 -30.74 4.40 9.76
N SER A 20 -31.15 5.50 10.40
CA SER A 20 -31.54 5.49 11.83
C SER A 20 -32.82 4.70 12.15
N ALA A 21 -33.69 4.49 11.16
CA ALA A 21 -35.00 3.83 11.32
C ALA A 21 -35.08 2.47 10.62
N GLU A 22 -34.00 2.00 9.97
CA GLU A 22 -34.02 0.75 9.21
C GLU A 22 -33.89 -0.48 10.13
N THR A 23 -34.62 -1.55 9.79
CA THR A 23 -34.68 -2.77 10.62
C THR A 23 -34.62 -4.08 9.83
N SER A 24 -34.73 -4.05 8.49
CA SER A 24 -34.95 -5.26 7.66
C SER A 24 -33.70 -5.75 6.91
N GLU A 25 -33.19 -6.92 7.30
CA GLU A 25 -32.00 -7.59 6.73
C GLU A 25 -32.16 -8.03 5.26
N ARG A 26 -33.36 -8.46 4.84
CA ARG A 26 -33.56 -9.14 3.54
C ARG A 26 -33.61 -8.21 2.32
N ALA A 27 -33.77 -6.91 2.50
CA ALA A 27 -33.87 -5.94 1.40
C ALA A 27 -32.72 -4.92 1.36
N GLU A 28 -32.21 -4.50 2.53
CA GLU A 28 -31.39 -3.29 2.59
C GLU A 28 -29.96 -3.47 3.12
N ALA A 29 -29.55 -4.67 3.56
CA ALA A 29 -28.19 -4.88 4.07
C ALA A 29 -27.11 -4.51 3.03
N GLN A 30 -27.35 -4.83 1.75
CA GLN A 30 -26.44 -4.46 0.67
C GLN A 30 -26.38 -2.95 0.45
N SER A 31 -27.53 -2.28 0.46
CA SER A 31 -27.67 -0.82 0.35
C SER A 31 -26.98 -0.11 1.51
N PHE A 32 -27.15 -0.61 2.74
CA PHE A 32 -26.52 -0.10 3.96
C PHE A 32 -25.01 -0.08 3.81
N TRP A 33 -24.42 -1.20 3.43
CA TRP A 33 -22.97 -1.27 3.28
C TRP A 33 -22.45 -0.48 2.08
N ASN A 34 -23.20 -0.39 0.98
CA ASN A 34 -22.85 0.50 -0.14
C ASN A 34 -22.75 1.96 0.34
N ALA A 35 -23.75 2.42 1.10
CA ALA A 35 -23.76 3.76 1.67
C ALA A 35 -22.64 3.94 2.71
N PHE A 36 -22.35 2.92 3.51
CA PHE A 36 -21.23 2.93 4.46
C PHE A 36 -19.88 3.13 3.78
N PHE A 37 -19.56 2.37 2.72
CA PHE A 37 -18.31 2.55 1.97
C PHE A 37 -18.23 3.92 1.29
N HIS A 38 -19.38 4.46 0.84
CA HIS A 38 -19.45 5.80 0.24
C HIS A 38 -19.10 6.93 1.23
N VAL A 39 -19.26 6.71 2.55
CA VAL A 39 -18.75 7.64 3.59
C VAL A 39 -17.25 7.88 3.43
N PHE A 40 -16.51 6.86 3.01
CA PHE A 40 -15.06 6.89 2.80
C PHE A 40 -14.65 7.16 1.34
N GLY A 41 -15.62 7.41 0.46
CA GLY A 41 -15.37 7.70 -0.96
C GLY A 41 -14.99 6.48 -1.79
N ILE A 42 -15.26 5.27 -1.28
CA ILE A 42 -14.99 4.02 -1.96
C ILE A 42 -16.30 3.46 -2.52
N GLU A 43 -16.32 3.15 -3.81
CA GLU A 43 -17.37 2.32 -4.37
C GLU A 43 -17.11 0.87 -3.99
N ARG A 44 -18.05 0.26 -3.26
CA ARG A 44 -17.93 -1.12 -2.76
C ARG A 44 -17.59 -2.14 -3.85
N ARG A 45 -18.11 -1.98 -5.07
CA ARG A 45 -17.80 -2.88 -6.22
C ARG A 45 -16.31 -2.96 -6.55
N ARG A 46 -15.51 -1.98 -6.13
CA ARG A 46 -14.07 -1.92 -6.37
C ARG A 46 -13.22 -2.64 -5.33
N VAL A 47 -13.78 -2.96 -4.15
CA VAL A 47 -12.97 -3.46 -3.01
C VAL A 47 -13.57 -4.68 -2.31
N ALA A 48 -14.87 -4.92 -2.43
CA ALA A 48 -15.53 -6.02 -1.72
C ALA A 48 -16.43 -6.85 -2.65
N SER A 49 -16.41 -8.17 -2.47
CA SER A 49 -17.42 -9.09 -2.99
C SER A 49 -18.60 -9.17 -2.02
N PHE A 50 -19.84 -9.18 -2.52
CA PHE A 50 -21.05 -9.41 -1.71
C PHE A 50 -21.42 -10.87 -1.93
N GLU A 51 -21.91 -11.53 -0.89
CA GLU A 51 -22.46 -12.88 -0.99
C GLU A 51 -21.44 -13.96 -1.42
N LYS A 52 -20.18 -13.83 -0.99
CA LYS A 52 -19.15 -14.84 -1.30
C LYS A 52 -19.53 -16.16 -0.62
N GLN A 53 -19.67 -17.20 -1.43
CA GLN A 53 -19.81 -18.56 -0.90
C GLN A 53 -18.46 -19.04 -0.38
N VAL A 54 -18.46 -19.55 0.83
CA VAL A 54 -17.29 -20.14 1.46
C VAL A 54 -17.65 -21.51 2.03
N GLU A 55 -16.70 -22.43 1.93
CA GLU A 55 -16.83 -23.73 2.54
C GLU A 55 -16.42 -23.64 4.00
N ILE A 56 -17.32 -24.01 4.90
CA ILE A 56 -17.03 -24.07 6.33
C ILE A 56 -16.61 -25.50 6.65
N ALA A 57 -15.38 -25.65 7.14
CA ALA A 57 -14.90 -26.89 7.74
C ALA A 57 -14.69 -26.64 9.23
N ARG A 58 -15.03 -27.60 10.11
CA ARG A 58 -14.50 -27.62 11.48
C ARG A 58 -13.84 -28.96 11.72
N ALA A 59 -12.66 -28.94 12.32
CA ALA A 59 -11.89 -30.15 12.64
C ALA A 59 -11.76 -31.13 11.45
N GLY A 60 -11.47 -30.60 10.25
CA GLY A 60 -11.24 -31.38 9.03
C GLY A 60 -12.49 -31.97 8.36
N HIS A 61 -13.69 -31.73 8.89
CA HIS A 61 -14.95 -32.22 8.31
C HIS A 61 -15.71 -31.07 7.64
N ARG A 62 -16.13 -31.26 6.38
CA ARG A 62 -16.99 -30.33 5.62
C ARG A 62 -18.37 -30.28 6.28
N LEU A 63 -18.78 -29.13 6.81
CA LEU A 63 -20.01 -29.01 7.60
C LEU A 63 -21.15 -28.31 6.88
N LYS A 64 -20.90 -27.17 6.22
CA LYS A 64 -21.92 -26.34 5.54
C LYS A 64 -21.31 -25.37 4.53
N HIS A 65 -22.10 -24.95 3.54
CA HIS A 65 -21.81 -23.74 2.76
C HIS A 65 -22.30 -22.51 3.53
N GLY A 66 -21.43 -21.53 3.71
CA GLY A 66 -21.75 -20.23 4.27
C GLY A 66 -21.73 -19.13 3.22
N ARG A 67 -22.41 -18.02 3.50
CA ARG A 67 -22.46 -16.86 2.62
C ARG A 67 -22.00 -15.65 3.41
N ILE A 68 -20.83 -15.11 3.07
CA ILE A 68 -20.32 -13.89 3.68
C ILE A 68 -21.10 -12.71 3.10
N ASP A 69 -21.60 -11.81 3.96
CA ASP A 69 -22.27 -10.61 3.49
C ASP A 69 -21.26 -9.74 2.74
N GLY A 70 -20.26 -9.15 3.38
CA GLY A 70 -19.21 -8.39 2.68
C GLY A 70 -17.83 -8.98 2.87
N PHE A 71 -17.06 -9.14 1.81
CA PHE A 71 -15.68 -9.63 1.91
C PHE A 71 -14.72 -8.81 1.06
N TRP A 72 -13.80 -8.12 1.75
CA TRP A 72 -12.61 -7.49 1.21
C TRP A 72 -11.40 -8.33 1.65
N LYS A 73 -10.86 -9.09 0.70
CA LYS A 73 -9.75 -10.05 0.92
C LYS A 73 -8.58 -9.40 1.67
N GLY A 74 -8.10 -10.06 2.73
CA GLY A 74 -6.96 -9.59 3.54
C GLY A 74 -7.26 -8.39 4.45
N THR A 75 -8.37 -7.68 4.25
CA THR A 75 -8.66 -6.42 4.95
C THR A 75 -9.86 -6.53 5.88
N LEU A 76 -11.05 -6.80 5.34
CA LEU A 76 -12.31 -6.63 6.07
C LEU A 76 -13.31 -7.71 5.71
N LEU A 77 -13.84 -8.41 6.72
CA LEU A 77 -15.01 -9.26 6.59
C LEU A 77 -16.19 -8.62 7.33
N ILE A 78 -17.34 -8.64 6.67
CA ILE A 78 -18.58 -8.05 7.13
C ILE A 78 -19.64 -9.13 7.26
N GLU A 79 -20.28 -9.19 8.42
CA GLU A 79 -21.46 -10.01 8.67
C GLU A 79 -22.58 -9.11 9.21
N HIS A 80 -23.79 -9.26 8.69
CA HIS A 80 -24.93 -8.45 9.04
C HIS A 80 -26.04 -9.31 9.65
N LYS A 81 -26.86 -8.71 10.50
CA LYS A 81 -28.06 -9.32 11.08
C LYS A 81 -29.22 -8.33 11.08
N SER A 82 -30.44 -8.85 11.18
CA SER A 82 -31.65 -8.07 11.43
C SER A 82 -31.53 -7.27 12.74
N ALA A 83 -32.26 -6.15 12.83
CA ALA A 83 -32.14 -5.26 13.97
C ALA A 83 -32.44 -5.92 15.31
N GLY A 84 -31.59 -5.66 16.31
CA GLY A 84 -31.70 -6.23 17.65
C GLY A 84 -31.16 -7.66 17.80
N HIS A 85 -30.65 -8.28 16.74
CA HIS A 85 -30.01 -9.59 16.83
C HIS A 85 -28.62 -9.50 17.51
N SER A 86 -28.10 -10.65 17.94
CA SER A 86 -26.84 -10.75 18.65
C SER A 86 -25.65 -10.55 17.70
N LEU A 87 -24.84 -9.52 17.99
CA LEU A 87 -23.57 -9.29 17.32
C LEU A 87 -22.52 -10.35 17.66
N ASP A 88 -22.60 -11.00 18.83
CA ASP A 88 -21.71 -12.11 19.19
C ASP A 88 -21.91 -13.31 18.25
N ARG A 89 -23.17 -13.61 17.90
CA ARG A 89 -23.48 -14.65 16.92
C ARG A 89 -23.00 -14.28 15.52
N ALA A 90 -23.16 -13.02 15.12
CA ALA A 90 -22.63 -12.53 13.85
C ALA A 90 -21.09 -12.65 13.80
N PHE A 91 -20.40 -12.29 14.88
CA PHE A 91 -18.95 -12.39 14.98
C PHE A 91 -18.47 -13.85 14.95
N ALA A 92 -19.10 -14.74 15.70
CA ALA A 92 -18.75 -16.17 15.68
C ALA A 92 -18.91 -16.78 14.28
N GLN A 93 -19.98 -16.40 13.56
CA GLN A 93 -20.20 -16.82 12.18
C GLN A 93 -19.14 -16.25 11.23
N ALA A 94 -18.76 -14.98 11.39
CA ALA A 94 -17.69 -14.34 10.64
C ALA A 94 -16.35 -15.08 10.80
N VAL A 95 -16.02 -15.49 12.03
CA VAL A 95 -14.78 -16.23 12.34
C VAL A 95 -14.82 -17.66 11.79
N ASP A 96 -15.98 -18.34 11.82
CA ASP A 96 -16.14 -19.67 11.23
C ASP A 96 -15.77 -19.71 9.72
N TYR A 97 -15.81 -18.57 9.02
CA TYR A 97 -15.42 -18.49 7.61
C TYR A 97 -13.91 -18.54 7.37
N PHE A 98 -13.09 -18.34 8.39
CA PHE A 98 -11.63 -18.25 8.24
C PHE A 98 -11.04 -19.59 7.78
N ASP A 99 -11.60 -20.72 8.24
CA ASP A 99 -11.15 -22.07 7.87
C ASP A 99 -11.27 -22.35 6.36
N GLY A 100 -12.16 -21.64 5.66
CA GLY A 100 -12.38 -21.75 4.21
C GLY A 100 -11.62 -20.75 3.36
N LEU A 101 -10.84 -19.85 3.98
CA LEU A 101 -10.11 -18.79 3.30
C LEU A 101 -8.61 -19.12 3.23
N PRO A 102 -7.93 -18.81 2.11
CA PRO A 102 -6.47 -18.81 2.07
C PRO A 102 -5.90 -17.93 3.19
N GLU A 103 -4.78 -18.33 3.78
CA GLU A 103 -4.14 -17.58 4.89
C GLU A 103 -3.92 -16.10 4.55
N ARG A 104 -3.51 -15.79 3.31
CA ARG A 104 -3.32 -14.42 2.80
C ARG A 104 -4.62 -13.61 2.59
N ASP A 105 -5.77 -14.28 2.53
CA ASP A 105 -7.07 -13.64 2.36
C ASP A 105 -7.78 -13.43 3.70
N LEU A 106 -7.24 -13.99 4.79
CA LEU A 106 -7.78 -13.80 6.13
C LEU A 106 -7.87 -12.30 6.45
N PRO A 107 -9.05 -11.81 6.86
CA PRO A 107 -9.26 -10.40 7.07
C PRO A 107 -8.59 -9.94 8.37
N ARG A 108 -7.91 -8.80 8.34
CA ARG A 108 -7.45 -8.13 9.57
C ARG A 108 -8.62 -7.67 10.45
N TYR A 109 -9.69 -7.18 9.82
CA TYR A 109 -10.85 -6.62 10.51
C TYR A 109 -12.09 -7.48 10.32
N VAL A 110 -12.86 -7.66 11.38
CA VAL A 110 -14.26 -8.14 11.28
C VAL A 110 -15.18 -7.02 11.74
N LEU A 111 -16.14 -6.67 10.89
CA LEU A 111 -17.16 -5.67 11.19
C LEU A 111 -18.53 -6.32 11.16
N VAL A 112 -19.22 -6.31 12.30
CA VAL A 112 -20.57 -6.83 12.41
C VAL A 112 -21.58 -5.74 12.72
N SER A 113 -22.79 -5.87 12.20
CA SER A 113 -23.85 -4.88 12.40
C SER A 113 -25.24 -5.51 12.45
N ASP A 114 -26.13 -4.87 13.21
CA ASP A 114 -27.57 -5.14 13.27
C ASP A 114 -28.39 -3.90 12.89
N PHE A 115 -27.90 -3.05 11.98
CA PHE A 115 -28.38 -1.69 11.67
C PHE A 115 -28.25 -0.68 12.82
N ALA A 116 -28.62 -1.04 14.05
CA ALA A 116 -28.60 -0.13 15.20
C ALA A 116 -27.19 0.05 15.78
N ARG A 117 -26.36 -0.98 15.71
CA ARG A 117 -25.01 -1.02 16.29
C ARG A 117 -24.00 -1.52 15.26
N LEU A 118 -22.77 -1.08 15.47
CA LEU A 118 -21.59 -1.53 14.75
C LEU A 118 -20.58 -2.03 15.77
N ARG A 119 -20.00 -3.21 15.50
CA ARG A 119 -18.86 -3.72 16.26
C ARG A 119 -17.72 -4.04 15.31
N LEU A 120 -16.59 -3.36 15.52
CA LEU A 120 -15.35 -3.58 14.79
C LEU A 120 -14.36 -4.32 15.68
N HIS A 121 -13.82 -5.41 15.17
CA HIS A 121 -12.72 -6.16 15.76
C HIS A 121 -11.46 -6.02 14.88
N ASP A 122 -10.32 -5.70 15.48
CA ASP A 122 -9.01 -5.64 14.83
C ASP A 122 -8.13 -6.79 15.35
N PHE A 123 -7.90 -7.80 14.51
CA PHE A 123 -7.14 -8.99 14.91
C PHE A 123 -5.64 -8.74 15.10
N ASP A 124 -5.10 -7.66 14.53
CA ASP A 124 -3.69 -7.31 14.75
C ASP A 124 -3.45 -6.74 16.16
N THR A 125 -4.41 -5.94 16.66
CA THR A 125 -4.28 -5.26 17.96
C THR A 125 -5.08 -5.94 19.08
N GLY A 126 -5.99 -6.86 18.74
CA GLY A 126 -6.98 -7.43 19.65
C GLY A 126 -8.02 -6.42 20.11
N ALA A 127 -8.07 -5.23 19.50
CA ALA A 127 -8.99 -4.18 19.90
C ALA A 127 -10.41 -4.47 19.41
N GLU A 128 -11.38 -4.37 20.31
CA GLU A 128 -12.80 -4.43 20.01
C GLU A 128 -13.46 -3.08 20.31
N THR A 129 -14.39 -2.65 19.47
CA THR A 129 -15.20 -1.46 19.74
C THR A 129 -16.61 -1.65 19.21
N GLU A 130 -17.59 -1.66 20.13
CA GLU A 130 -19.02 -1.61 19.82
C GLU A 130 -19.58 -0.22 20.11
N PHE A 131 -20.40 0.31 19.21
CA PHE A 131 -21.08 1.59 19.39
C PHE A 131 -22.40 1.65 18.60
N ALA A 132 -23.30 2.55 19.00
CA ALA A 132 -24.55 2.80 18.29
C ALA A 132 -24.29 3.55 16.97
N LEU A 133 -25.05 3.24 15.92
CA LEU A 133 -24.90 3.83 14.58
C LEU A 133 -24.86 5.37 14.61
N ARG A 134 -25.69 6.00 15.46
CA ARG A 134 -25.72 7.47 15.65
C ARG A 134 -24.37 8.08 16.04
N ASP A 135 -23.52 7.29 16.69
CA ASP A 135 -22.21 7.72 17.19
C ASP A 135 -21.08 7.46 16.19
N LEU A 136 -21.37 6.92 14.98
CA LEU A 136 -20.37 6.60 13.96
C LEU A 136 -19.39 7.76 13.70
N HIS A 137 -19.90 8.99 13.59
CA HIS A 137 -19.11 10.21 13.39
C HIS A 137 -18.02 10.46 14.46
N ARG A 138 -18.12 9.86 15.64
CA ARG A 138 -17.12 9.91 16.72
C ARG A 138 -16.06 8.82 16.54
N HIS A 139 -16.43 7.72 15.88
CA HIS A 139 -15.61 6.53 15.69
C HIS A 139 -15.04 6.39 14.27
N VAL A 140 -15.39 7.26 13.31
CA VAL A 140 -14.94 7.21 11.89
C VAL A 140 -13.44 7.02 11.69
N ARG A 141 -12.60 7.54 12.60
CA ARG A 141 -11.15 7.37 12.51
C ARG A 141 -10.69 5.91 12.62
N ARG A 142 -11.46 5.06 13.32
CA ARG A 142 -11.18 3.61 13.44
C ARG A 142 -11.34 2.89 12.10
N PHE A 143 -12.09 3.48 11.18
CA PHE A 143 -12.30 2.99 9.82
C PHE A 143 -11.40 3.69 8.80
N GLY A 144 -10.36 4.40 9.25
CA GLY A 144 -9.43 5.12 8.37
C GLY A 144 -8.76 4.23 7.33
N PHE A 145 -8.56 2.95 7.65
CA PHE A 145 -8.04 1.95 6.72
C PHE A 145 -8.89 1.82 5.44
N ILE A 146 -10.21 2.05 5.52
CA ILE A 146 -11.09 2.01 4.34
C ILE A 146 -10.75 3.14 3.36
N ALA A 147 -10.38 4.31 3.88
CA ALA A 147 -10.00 5.47 3.07
C ALA A 147 -8.50 5.52 2.76
N GLY A 148 -7.72 4.48 3.12
CA GLY A 148 -6.26 4.46 2.97
C GLY A 148 -5.52 5.36 3.97
N TYR A 149 -6.19 5.83 5.03
CA TYR A 149 -5.54 6.57 6.11
C TYR A 149 -4.94 5.60 7.13
N GLN A 150 -3.73 5.13 6.86
CA GLN A 150 -2.91 4.46 7.87
C GLN A 150 -1.72 5.38 8.23
N ALA A 151 -1.77 5.93 9.44
CA ALA A 151 -0.59 6.52 10.05
C ALA A 151 0.11 5.41 10.86
N GLN A 152 1.01 4.67 10.21
CA GLN A 152 1.89 3.76 10.93
C GLN A 152 3.23 4.45 11.24
N VAL A 153 3.72 4.24 12.46
CA VAL A 153 5.10 4.56 12.81
C VAL A 153 5.97 3.42 12.27
N ILE A 154 6.55 3.66 11.11
CA ILE A 154 7.38 2.67 10.40
C ILE A 154 8.67 2.43 11.19
N LYS A 155 8.89 1.21 11.68
CA LYS A 155 10.13 0.80 12.35
C LYS A 155 10.95 -0.12 11.43
N PRO A 156 12.28 0.05 11.32
CA PRO A 156 13.13 -0.81 10.48
C PRO A 156 13.07 -2.30 10.81
N GLN A 157 12.86 -2.66 12.08
CA GLN A 157 12.79 -4.06 12.57
C GLN A 157 11.36 -4.56 12.78
N ASP A 158 10.37 -3.94 12.14
CA ASP A 158 9.00 -4.43 12.24
C ASP A 158 8.90 -5.88 11.69
N PRO A 159 8.22 -6.81 12.38
CA PRO A 159 7.90 -8.13 11.84
C PRO A 159 7.27 -8.11 10.44
N VAL A 160 6.59 -7.03 10.06
CA VAL A 160 6.07 -6.81 8.69
C VAL A 160 7.21 -6.73 7.68
N ASN A 161 8.31 -6.03 7.98
CA ASN A 161 9.46 -5.93 7.07
C ASN A 161 10.11 -7.31 6.84
N VAL A 162 10.32 -8.08 7.90
CA VAL A 162 10.93 -9.42 7.76
C VAL A 162 10.07 -10.31 6.86
N ARG A 163 8.75 -10.35 7.11
CA ARG A 163 7.81 -11.11 6.29
C ARG A 163 7.80 -10.65 4.82
N ALA A 164 7.85 -9.34 4.57
CA ALA A 164 7.91 -8.80 3.22
C ALA A 164 9.18 -9.22 2.47
N ALA A 165 10.35 -9.12 3.10
CA ALA A 165 11.62 -9.55 2.51
C ALA A 165 11.64 -11.07 2.23
N GLU A 166 11.08 -11.89 3.13
CA GLU A 166 10.98 -13.34 2.94
C GLU A 166 10.04 -13.74 1.81
N ARG A 167 8.91 -13.05 1.63
CA ARG A 167 7.96 -13.32 0.53
C ARG A 167 8.57 -12.97 -0.81
N MET A 168 9.21 -11.80 -0.91
CA MET A 168 9.92 -11.39 -2.13
C MET A 168 11.14 -12.25 -2.42
N GLY A 169 11.89 -12.67 -1.39
CA GLY A 169 13.02 -13.59 -1.54
C GLY A 169 12.60 -14.96 -2.08
N ARG A 170 11.46 -15.50 -1.63
CA ARG A 170 10.90 -16.74 -2.19
C ARG A 170 10.53 -16.60 -3.67
N LEU A 171 9.93 -15.48 -4.06
CA LEU A 171 9.60 -15.22 -5.46
C LEU A 171 10.87 -15.10 -6.33
N HIS A 172 11.89 -14.40 -5.83
CA HIS A 172 13.22 -14.33 -6.47
C HIS A 172 13.78 -15.73 -6.72
N ASP A 173 13.84 -16.57 -5.67
CA ASP A 173 14.46 -17.89 -5.76
C ASP A 173 13.71 -18.81 -6.72
N ALA A 174 12.38 -18.71 -6.74
CA ALA A 174 11.54 -19.45 -7.67
C ALA A 174 11.81 -19.03 -9.13
N LEU A 175 11.84 -17.73 -9.42
CA LEU A 175 12.17 -17.21 -10.76
C LEU A 175 13.60 -17.56 -11.19
N LYS A 176 14.55 -17.53 -10.24
CA LYS A 176 15.92 -17.96 -10.50
C LYS A 176 15.98 -19.45 -10.87
N ALA A 177 15.25 -20.29 -10.13
CA ALA A 177 15.19 -21.73 -10.36
C ALA A 177 14.51 -22.11 -11.69
N SER A 178 13.61 -21.27 -12.24
CA SER A 178 13.06 -21.48 -13.58
C SER A 178 14.02 -21.14 -14.72
N GLY A 179 15.23 -20.65 -14.40
CA GLY A 179 16.23 -20.25 -15.39
C GLY A 179 16.18 -18.76 -15.75
N TYR A 180 15.24 -17.99 -15.21
CA TYR A 180 15.15 -16.55 -15.51
C TYR A 180 16.39 -15.77 -15.04
N GLY A 181 17.10 -16.27 -14.02
CA GLY A 181 18.38 -15.70 -13.58
C GLY A 181 19.54 -15.88 -14.56
N GLN A 182 19.36 -16.61 -15.66
CA GLN A 182 20.39 -16.81 -16.69
C GLN A 182 20.36 -15.73 -17.78
N TYR A 183 19.27 -14.95 -17.89
CA TYR A 183 19.21 -13.88 -18.87
C TYR A 183 20.23 -12.78 -18.55
N GLU A 184 20.90 -12.30 -19.60
CA GLU A 184 21.90 -11.24 -19.50
C GLU A 184 21.26 -9.87 -19.68
N GLY A 185 21.76 -8.89 -18.93
CA GLY A 185 21.39 -7.49 -19.10
C GLY A 185 22.18 -6.79 -20.22
N PRO A 186 21.99 -5.47 -20.40
CA PRO A 186 22.69 -4.68 -21.43
C PRO A 186 24.22 -4.78 -21.37
N ASN A 187 24.78 -5.07 -20.18
CA ASN A 187 26.21 -5.17 -19.95
C ASN A 187 26.74 -6.62 -20.03
N GLY A 188 25.93 -7.59 -20.47
CA GLY A 188 26.31 -9.02 -20.55
C GLY A 188 26.39 -9.74 -19.20
N ALA A 189 26.04 -9.07 -18.09
CA ALA A 189 26.02 -9.70 -16.77
C ALA A 189 24.73 -10.53 -16.59
N PRO A 190 24.81 -11.83 -16.23
CA PRO A 190 23.64 -12.66 -16.00
C PRO A 190 22.90 -12.23 -14.74
N GLY A 191 21.58 -12.39 -14.76
CA GLY A 191 20.71 -12.12 -13.61
C GLY A 191 20.16 -10.69 -13.57
N HIS A 192 20.70 -9.76 -14.36
CA HIS A 192 20.20 -8.37 -14.40
C HIS A 192 18.69 -8.28 -14.64
N PRO A 193 18.08 -8.99 -15.62
CA PRO A 193 16.64 -8.94 -15.82
C PRO A 193 15.80 -9.46 -14.63
N LEU A 194 16.32 -10.42 -13.86
CA LEU A 194 15.69 -10.91 -12.64
C LEU A 194 15.64 -9.82 -11.57
N GLU A 195 16.77 -9.12 -11.36
CA GLU A 195 16.85 -8.03 -10.38
C GLU A 195 15.90 -6.88 -10.76
N VAL A 196 15.91 -6.45 -12.04
CA VAL A 196 15.02 -5.38 -12.50
C VAL A 196 13.54 -5.79 -12.38
N LEU A 197 13.19 -7.05 -12.71
CA LEU A 197 11.83 -7.56 -12.55
C LEU A 197 11.38 -7.48 -11.08
N LEU A 198 12.21 -7.90 -10.13
CA LEU A 198 11.87 -7.84 -8.71
C LEU A 198 11.71 -6.42 -8.20
N VAL A 199 12.57 -5.49 -8.62
CA VAL A 199 12.43 -4.08 -8.25
C VAL A 199 11.14 -3.49 -8.83
N ARG A 200 10.75 -3.86 -10.04
CA ARG A 200 9.46 -3.45 -10.64
C ARG A 200 8.26 -4.00 -9.88
N LEU A 201 8.29 -5.28 -9.51
CA LEU A 201 7.23 -5.90 -8.71
C LEU A 201 7.14 -5.25 -7.33
N LEU A 202 8.27 -4.99 -6.69
CA LEU A 202 8.34 -4.26 -5.42
C LEU A 202 7.74 -2.86 -5.51
N PHE A 203 8.02 -2.14 -6.60
CA PHE A 203 7.38 -0.86 -6.87
C PHE A 203 5.86 -1.02 -7.00
N CYS A 204 5.38 -1.99 -7.77
CA CYS A 204 3.95 -2.22 -7.93
C CYS A 204 3.25 -2.52 -6.60
N LEU A 205 3.85 -3.36 -5.76
CA LEU A 205 3.36 -3.70 -4.43
C LEU A 205 3.25 -2.45 -3.54
N PHE A 206 4.29 -1.63 -3.49
CA PHE A 206 4.26 -0.36 -2.75
C PHE A 206 3.24 0.63 -3.32
N ALA A 207 3.14 0.72 -4.65
CA ALA A 207 2.22 1.63 -5.32
C ALA A 207 0.75 1.28 -5.05
N ASP A 208 0.45 0.00 -4.86
CA ASP A 208 -0.90 -0.51 -4.58
C ASP A 208 -1.44 -0.09 -3.22
N ASP A 209 -0.55 0.05 -2.23
CA ASP A 209 -0.91 0.39 -0.84
C ASP A 209 -0.71 1.85 -0.46
N THR A 210 0.04 2.61 -1.27
CA THR A 210 0.32 4.03 -1.00
C THR A 210 -0.55 5.00 -1.80
N GLY A 211 -1.51 4.46 -2.56
CA GLY A 211 -2.46 5.24 -3.34
C GLY A 211 -1.89 5.81 -4.64
N ILE A 212 -0.74 5.32 -5.09
CA ILE A 212 -0.20 5.59 -6.43
C ILE A 212 -1.08 4.87 -7.46
N PHE A 213 -1.36 3.60 -7.24
CA PHE A 213 -2.37 2.86 -7.99
C PHE A 213 -3.73 3.08 -7.36
N GLN A 214 -4.74 3.24 -8.21
CA GLN A 214 -6.11 3.53 -7.81
C GLN A 214 -7.07 2.70 -8.65
N PRO A 215 -8.11 2.08 -8.05
CA PRO A 215 -8.40 2.04 -6.61
C PRO A 215 -7.30 1.31 -5.81
N ALA A 216 -7.35 1.38 -4.48
CA ALA A 216 -6.43 0.61 -3.64
C ALA A 216 -6.52 -0.88 -4.01
N GLN A 217 -5.39 -1.60 -3.96
CA GLN A 217 -5.30 -3.01 -4.32
C GLN A 217 -5.61 -3.31 -5.82
N ALA A 218 -5.47 -2.31 -6.71
CA ALA A 218 -5.68 -2.44 -8.15
C ALA A 218 -4.68 -3.40 -8.82
N PHE A 219 -3.41 -3.41 -8.40
CA PHE A 219 -2.43 -4.36 -8.92
C PHE A 219 -2.77 -5.79 -8.50
N ARG A 220 -3.10 -6.01 -7.23
CA ARG A 220 -3.60 -7.30 -6.75
C ARG A 220 -4.83 -7.76 -7.53
N ALA A 221 -5.85 -6.89 -7.64
CA ALA A 221 -7.09 -7.20 -8.35
C ALA A 221 -6.81 -7.55 -9.81
N TRP A 222 -5.93 -6.80 -10.48
CA TRP A 222 -5.53 -7.10 -11.84
C TRP A 222 -4.83 -8.46 -11.98
N VAL A 223 -3.92 -8.84 -11.05
CA VAL A 223 -3.32 -10.19 -11.06
C VAL A 223 -4.40 -11.26 -10.87
N GLU A 224 -5.33 -11.07 -9.93
CA GLU A 224 -6.40 -12.05 -9.67
C GLU A 224 -7.39 -12.19 -10.85
N GLU A 225 -7.75 -11.09 -11.50
CA GLU A 225 -8.84 -11.04 -12.49
C GLU A 225 -8.37 -11.23 -13.94
N ARG A 226 -7.12 -10.84 -14.25
CA ARG A 226 -6.61 -10.77 -15.63
C ARG A 226 -5.48 -11.75 -15.92
N THR A 227 -5.16 -12.64 -14.99
CA THR A 227 -4.17 -13.70 -15.20
C THR A 227 -4.76 -15.07 -14.85
N ALA A 228 -4.37 -16.08 -15.63
CA ALA A 228 -4.79 -17.46 -15.47
C ALA A 228 -4.30 -18.03 -14.13
N ASP A 229 -5.13 -18.87 -13.50
CA ASP A 229 -4.83 -19.47 -12.20
C ASP A 229 -3.62 -20.41 -12.22
N ASP A 230 -3.24 -20.93 -13.38
CA ASP A 230 -2.03 -21.74 -13.56
C ASP A 230 -0.75 -20.90 -13.73
N GLY A 231 -0.86 -19.57 -13.80
CA GLY A 231 0.24 -18.61 -13.94
C GLY A 231 0.82 -18.52 -15.35
N SER A 232 0.28 -19.22 -16.34
CA SER A 232 0.86 -19.35 -17.68
C SER A 232 0.97 -18.02 -18.45
N ASP A 233 0.06 -17.07 -18.20
CA ASP A 233 0.00 -15.78 -18.90
C ASP A 233 0.51 -14.59 -18.07
N LEU A 234 0.85 -14.79 -16.78
CA LEU A 234 1.25 -13.72 -15.86
C LEU A 234 2.49 -12.96 -16.37
N GLY A 235 3.46 -13.65 -16.94
CA GLY A 235 4.67 -13.04 -17.52
C GLY A 235 4.37 -12.05 -18.64
N PRO A 236 3.73 -12.48 -19.74
CA PRO A 236 3.27 -11.59 -20.80
C PRO A 236 2.40 -10.44 -20.31
N GLN A 237 1.48 -10.69 -19.38
CA GLN A 237 0.61 -9.68 -18.78
C GLN A 237 1.43 -8.61 -18.03
N LEU A 238 2.42 -9.03 -17.24
CA LEU A 238 3.32 -8.10 -16.53
C LEU A 238 4.14 -7.25 -17.51
N ALA A 239 4.62 -7.84 -18.61
CA ALA A 239 5.34 -7.09 -19.64
C ALA A 239 4.47 -6.00 -20.27
N GLN A 240 3.20 -6.29 -20.58
CA GLN A 240 2.24 -5.31 -21.05
C GLN A 240 2.01 -4.20 -20.01
N LEU A 241 1.78 -4.58 -18.75
CA LEU A 241 1.57 -3.62 -17.67
C LEU A 241 2.78 -2.67 -17.52
N PHE A 242 4.00 -3.20 -17.53
CA PHE A 242 5.21 -2.38 -17.42
C PHE A 242 5.38 -1.42 -18.60
N GLN A 243 5.01 -1.83 -19.81
CA GLN A 243 4.96 -0.91 -20.95
C GLN A 243 3.95 0.21 -20.73
N VAL A 244 2.78 -0.09 -20.17
CA VAL A 244 1.74 0.91 -19.86
C VAL A 244 2.20 1.89 -18.78
N LEU A 245 2.87 1.40 -17.72
CA LEU A 245 3.48 2.25 -16.69
C LEU A 245 4.57 3.18 -17.26
N ASN A 246 5.19 2.79 -18.39
CA ASN A 246 6.16 3.60 -19.13
C ASN A 246 5.57 4.39 -20.33
N THR A 247 4.26 4.31 -20.57
CA THR A 247 3.61 5.02 -21.69
C THR A 247 2.73 6.15 -21.16
N PRO A 248 2.98 7.42 -21.56
CA PRO A 248 2.12 8.55 -21.22
C PRO A 248 0.65 8.29 -21.57
N GLU A 249 -0.28 8.71 -20.70
CA GLU A 249 -1.71 8.41 -20.81
C GLU A 249 -2.32 8.81 -22.17
N ASP A 250 -1.90 9.96 -22.70
CA ASP A 250 -2.32 10.52 -23.98
C ASP A 250 -1.80 9.76 -25.21
N ARG A 251 -0.82 8.86 -25.01
CA ARG A 251 -0.21 8.04 -26.08
C ARG A 251 -0.67 6.59 -26.04
N ARG A 252 -1.55 6.21 -25.11
CA ARG A 252 -2.04 4.84 -24.98
C ARG A 252 -3.11 4.54 -26.03
N SER A 253 -3.16 3.30 -26.48
CA SER A 253 -4.22 2.84 -27.38
C SER A 253 -5.60 2.95 -26.73
N ALA A 254 -6.57 3.48 -27.47
CA ALA A 254 -7.98 3.53 -27.09
C ALA A 254 -8.66 2.14 -27.04
N ALA A 255 -8.01 1.10 -27.57
CA ALA A 255 -8.46 -0.29 -27.48
C ALA A 255 -7.86 -1.07 -26.29
N LEU A 256 -6.91 -0.48 -25.54
CA LEU A 256 -6.36 -1.11 -24.33
C LEU A 256 -7.46 -1.42 -23.31
N ASP A 257 -7.36 -2.54 -22.60
CA ASP A 257 -8.27 -2.87 -21.51
C ASP A 257 -8.39 -1.73 -20.49
N GLU A 258 -9.60 -1.46 -20.01
CA GLU A 258 -9.89 -0.31 -19.14
C GLU A 258 -9.15 -0.38 -17.80
N GLN A 259 -9.05 -1.59 -17.21
CA GLN A 259 -8.35 -1.81 -15.94
C GLN A 259 -6.85 -1.58 -16.11
N VAL A 260 -6.27 -2.06 -17.21
CA VAL A 260 -4.84 -1.84 -17.53
C VAL A 260 -4.59 -0.36 -17.84
N ARG A 261 -5.49 0.31 -18.55
CA ARG A 261 -5.38 1.75 -18.86
C ARG A 261 -5.45 2.62 -17.61
N ALA A 262 -6.14 2.18 -16.56
CA ALA A 262 -6.29 2.94 -15.31
C ALA A 262 -4.98 3.10 -14.52
N PHE A 263 -3.97 2.26 -14.75
CA PHE A 263 -2.67 2.42 -14.10
C PHE A 263 -1.99 3.72 -14.54
N PRO A 264 -1.41 4.51 -13.62
CA PRO A 264 -0.83 5.80 -13.96
C PRO A 264 0.41 5.66 -14.83
N TYR A 265 0.78 6.73 -15.53
CA TYR A 265 2.12 6.85 -16.08
C TYR A 265 3.10 7.17 -14.94
N VAL A 266 4.04 6.27 -14.67
CA VAL A 266 5.00 6.42 -13.57
C VAL A 266 6.21 7.25 -13.99
N ASN A 267 6.58 7.21 -15.27
CA ASN A 267 7.82 7.79 -15.81
C ASN A 267 9.09 7.25 -15.11
N GLY A 268 10.23 7.31 -15.82
CA GLY A 268 11.54 7.06 -15.24
C GLY A 268 12.25 5.80 -15.75
N GLN A 269 13.54 5.74 -15.45
CA GLN A 269 14.44 4.67 -15.90
C GLN A 269 13.98 3.26 -15.45
N LEU A 270 13.21 3.15 -14.36
CA LEU A 270 12.80 1.86 -13.79
C LEU A 270 12.02 0.98 -14.80
N PHE A 271 11.11 1.58 -15.59
CA PHE A 271 10.29 0.85 -16.57
C PHE A 271 10.76 1.05 -18.02
N ALA A 272 11.87 1.76 -18.23
CA ALA A 272 12.38 2.08 -19.58
C ALA A 272 12.97 0.86 -20.28
N GLU A 273 13.65 -0.02 -19.55
CA GLU A 273 14.28 -1.21 -20.10
C GLU A 273 13.26 -2.29 -20.49
N ALA A 274 13.35 -2.79 -21.72
CA ALA A 274 12.60 -3.97 -22.14
C ALA A 274 13.27 -5.23 -21.56
N LEU A 275 12.52 -6.02 -20.78
CA LEU A 275 13.01 -7.26 -20.20
C LEU A 275 12.57 -8.46 -21.04
N PRO A 276 13.34 -9.56 -21.07
CA PRO A 276 12.86 -10.86 -21.52
C PRO A 276 11.57 -11.28 -20.79
N LEU A 277 10.74 -12.09 -21.44
CA LEU A 277 9.51 -12.57 -20.79
C LEU A 277 9.85 -13.60 -19.70
N ALA A 278 9.40 -13.34 -18.48
CA ALA A 278 9.48 -14.30 -17.38
C ALA A 278 8.34 -15.31 -17.48
N ALA A 279 8.65 -16.61 -17.50
CA ALA A 279 7.63 -17.64 -17.38
C ALA A 279 7.27 -17.85 -15.90
N PHE A 280 5.98 -17.84 -15.58
CA PHE A 280 5.47 -18.09 -14.24
C PHE A 280 4.80 -19.46 -14.18
N THR A 281 4.89 -20.10 -13.02
CA THR A 281 4.07 -21.25 -12.65
C THR A 281 2.97 -20.81 -11.70
N ARG A 282 1.98 -21.69 -11.47
CA ARG A 282 0.95 -21.48 -10.44
C ARG A 282 1.57 -21.07 -9.10
N ALA A 283 2.58 -21.81 -8.63
CA ALA A 283 3.23 -21.51 -7.35
C ALA A 283 3.90 -20.12 -7.31
N MET A 284 4.44 -19.65 -8.44
CA MET A 284 5.01 -18.30 -8.51
C MET A 284 3.94 -17.22 -8.53
N ARG A 285 2.83 -17.43 -9.25
CA ARG A 285 1.66 -16.53 -9.21
C ARG A 285 1.12 -16.42 -7.80
N GLU A 286 0.94 -17.55 -7.12
CA GLU A 286 0.51 -17.61 -5.72
C GLU A 286 1.47 -16.87 -4.78
N SER A 287 2.78 -16.98 -5.01
CA SER A 287 3.79 -16.25 -4.23
C SER A 287 3.73 -14.73 -4.45
N LEU A 288 3.42 -14.28 -5.67
CA LEU A 288 3.18 -12.86 -5.94
C LEU A 288 1.90 -12.36 -5.27
N LEU A 289 0.82 -13.14 -5.30
CA LEU A 289 -0.43 -12.81 -4.60
C LEU A 289 -0.25 -12.78 -3.08
N ASP A 290 0.55 -13.70 -2.51
CA ASP A 290 0.94 -13.65 -1.10
C ASP A 290 1.70 -12.36 -0.76
N ALA A 291 2.55 -11.87 -1.68
CA ALA A 291 3.24 -10.60 -1.49
C ALA A 291 2.27 -9.41 -1.57
N CYS A 292 1.27 -9.45 -2.46
CA CYS A 292 0.23 -8.41 -2.58
C CYS A 292 -0.66 -8.29 -1.34
N ALA A 293 -0.74 -9.34 -0.52
CA ALA A 293 -1.55 -9.34 0.71
C ALA A 293 -0.86 -8.66 1.91
N ILE A 294 0.43 -8.34 1.79
CA ILE A 294 1.15 -7.57 2.81
C ILE A 294 0.79 -6.09 2.62
N ASP A 295 0.63 -5.36 3.73
CA ASP A 295 0.51 -3.89 3.72
C ASP A 295 1.91 -3.25 3.54
N TRP A 296 2.20 -2.78 2.32
CA TRP A 296 3.47 -2.16 1.96
C TRP A 296 3.57 -0.68 2.36
N SER A 297 2.48 -0.06 2.85
CA SER A 297 2.49 1.34 3.28
C SER A 297 3.32 1.55 4.55
N GLY A 298 3.39 0.53 5.40
CA GLY A 298 4.14 0.51 6.66
C GLY A 298 5.60 0.08 6.51
N ILE A 299 6.06 -0.22 5.28
CA ILE A 299 7.37 -0.82 5.08
C ILE A 299 8.48 0.23 5.10
N SER A 300 9.48 -0.01 5.92
CA SER A 300 10.65 0.87 6.03
C SER A 300 11.54 0.72 4.80
N PRO A 301 12.16 1.81 4.30
CA PRO A 301 13.20 1.69 3.28
C PRO A 301 14.36 0.76 3.67
N ALA A 302 14.58 0.50 4.95
CA ALA A 302 15.53 -0.52 5.39
C ALA A 302 15.24 -1.93 4.81
N ILE A 303 14.00 -2.19 4.39
CA ILE A 303 13.60 -3.43 3.69
C ILE A 303 14.47 -3.70 2.46
N PHE A 304 14.86 -2.66 1.72
CA PHE A 304 15.63 -2.83 0.50
C PHE A 304 16.96 -3.49 0.83
N GLY A 305 17.60 -3.07 1.92
CA GLY A 305 18.81 -3.72 2.43
C GLY A 305 18.62 -5.19 2.78
N ALA A 306 17.55 -5.53 3.50
CA ALA A 306 17.25 -6.92 3.86
C ALA A 306 16.91 -7.79 2.64
N LEU A 307 16.14 -7.25 1.69
CA LEU A 307 15.77 -7.91 0.46
C LEU A 307 16.99 -8.16 -0.43
N PHE A 308 17.82 -7.14 -0.67
CA PHE A 308 19.05 -7.31 -1.45
C PHE A 308 20.00 -8.32 -0.79
N GLN A 309 20.05 -8.37 0.53
CA GLN A 309 20.82 -9.38 1.25
C GLN A 309 20.27 -10.79 1.16
N SER A 310 18.94 -10.97 1.12
CA SER A 310 18.32 -12.29 1.06
C SER A 310 18.48 -12.93 -0.32
N ILE A 311 18.46 -12.12 -1.38
CA ILE A 311 18.59 -12.60 -2.78
C ILE A 311 20.05 -12.85 -3.21
N MET A 312 21.03 -12.20 -2.54
CA MET A 312 22.45 -12.44 -2.83
C MET A 312 22.94 -13.78 -2.27
N ASN A 313 23.73 -14.51 -3.07
CA ASN A 313 24.35 -15.74 -2.59
C ASN A 313 25.36 -15.46 -1.46
N ALA A 314 25.54 -16.42 -0.55
CA ALA A 314 26.34 -16.24 0.66
C ALA A 314 27.82 -15.89 0.40
N LYS A 315 28.39 -16.33 -0.72
CA LYS A 315 29.78 -16.08 -1.11
C LYS A 315 29.97 -14.66 -1.65
N ALA A 316 29.05 -14.19 -2.49
CA ALA A 316 28.99 -12.83 -3.01
C ALA A 316 28.75 -11.82 -1.89
N ARG A 317 27.83 -12.13 -0.95
CA ARG A 317 27.56 -11.30 0.22
C ARG A 317 28.81 -11.09 1.10
N ARG A 318 29.59 -12.15 1.33
CA ARG A 318 30.84 -12.07 2.13
C ARG A 318 31.97 -11.36 1.39
N ASN A 319 32.09 -11.58 0.08
CA ASN A 319 33.15 -10.99 -0.74
C ASN A 319 32.93 -9.49 -1.02
N LEU A 320 31.67 -9.07 -1.17
CA LEU A 320 31.30 -7.66 -1.43
C LEU A 320 31.15 -6.83 -0.15
N GLY A 321 31.29 -7.44 1.03
CA GLY A 321 31.04 -6.78 2.31
C GLY A 321 29.62 -6.22 2.41
N ALA A 322 28.65 -6.89 1.79
CA ALA A 322 27.30 -6.36 1.57
C ALA A 322 26.43 -6.42 2.84
N HIS A 323 26.87 -5.72 3.87
CA HIS A 323 26.15 -5.45 5.09
C HIS A 323 25.44 -4.11 4.92
N TYR A 324 24.10 -4.09 4.94
CA TYR A 324 23.38 -2.83 4.94
C TYR A 324 23.70 -2.05 6.22
N THR A 325 23.85 -0.73 6.10
CA THR A 325 24.06 0.13 7.27
C THR A 325 22.71 0.41 7.94
N SER A 326 22.63 0.18 9.26
CA SER A 326 21.42 0.44 10.03
C SER A 326 21.07 1.92 10.05
N GLU A 327 19.79 2.23 10.16
CA GLU A 327 19.32 3.62 10.25
C GLU A 327 19.98 4.39 11.40
N GLU A 328 20.17 3.75 12.56
CA GLU A 328 20.84 4.38 13.70
C GLU A 328 22.28 4.81 13.36
N ASN A 329 23.02 3.96 12.66
CA ASN A 329 24.39 4.27 12.25
C ASN A 329 24.43 5.34 11.16
N ILE A 330 23.46 5.34 10.25
CA ILE A 330 23.30 6.41 9.26
C ILE A 330 23.02 7.73 10.00
N GLN A 331 22.11 7.76 10.97
CA GLN A 331 21.80 8.95 11.76
C GLN A 331 23.01 9.50 12.51
N LYS A 332 23.86 8.63 13.08
CA LYS A 332 25.12 9.04 13.74
C LYS A 332 26.09 9.77 12.78
N LEU A 333 25.96 9.55 11.47
CA LEU A 333 26.78 10.20 10.44
C LEU A 333 26.08 11.44 9.88
N VAL A 334 24.82 11.34 9.43
CA VAL A 334 24.14 12.44 8.72
C VAL A 334 23.80 13.62 9.64
N LYS A 335 23.54 13.37 10.93
CA LYS A 335 23.28 14.42 11.94
C LYS A 335 24.42 15.42 12.05
N PRO A 336 25.63 15.01 12.47
CA PRO A 336 26.75 15.94 12.60
C PRO A 336 27.26 16.44 11.23
N LEU A 337 27.05 15.69 10.15
CA LEU A 337 27.58 16.07 8.83
C LEU A 337 26.86 17.27 8.21
N PHE A 338 25.53 17.36 8.35
CA PHE A 338 24.76 18.48 7.78
C PHE A 338 23.40 18.71 8.45
N LEU A 339 22.73 17.67 8.95
CA LEU A 339 21.32 17.78 9.35
C LEU A 339 21.14 18.63 10.62
N ASP A 340 22.06 18.55 11.58
CA ASP A 340 22.00 19.36 12.80
C ASP A 340 22.20 20.85 12.50
N GLU A 341 23.10 21.18 11.57
CA GLU A 341 23.32 22.55 11.11
C GLU A 341 22.08 23.11 10.39
N LEU A 342 21.49 22.33 9.48
CA LEU A 342 20.27 22.73 8.77
C LEU A 342 19.09 22.94 9.74
N ARG A 343 18.93 22.08 10.74
CA ARG A 343 17.88 22.24 11.76
C ARG A 343 18.13 23.46 12.64
N ALA A 344 19.37 23.70 13.04
CA ALA A 344 19.72 24.90 13.82
C ALA A 344 19.49 26.19 13.01
N GLU A 345 19.82 26.20 11.72
CA GLU A 345 19.51 27.32 10.83
C GLU A 345 18.00 27.56 10.74
N PHE A 346 17.21 26.51 10.50
CA PHE A 346 15.75 26.57 10.48
C PHE A 346 15.19 27.19 11.77
N GLU A 347 15.61 26.71 12.94
CA GLU A 347 15.13 27.22 14.23
C GLU A 347 15.41 28.72 14.44
N ARG A 348 16.51 29.23 13.90
CA ARG A 348 16.85 30.66 13.97
C ARG A 348 16.03 31.53 13.01
N ILE A 349 15.54 30.96 11.91
CA ILE A 349 14.86 31.70 10.84
C ILE A 349 13.35 31.45 10.76
N LYS A 350 12.80 30.50 11.52
CA LYS A 350 11.40 30.07 11.44
C LYS A 350 10.35 31.17 11.62
N GLY A 351 10.72 32.29 12.26
CA GLY A 351 9.86 33.47 12.39
C GLY A 351 9.93 34.47 11.22
N ASN A 352 10.74 34.23 10.18
CA ASN A 352 10.94 35.15 9.07
C ASN A 352 10.65 34.47 7.72
N ARG A 353 9.53 34.84 7.10
CA ARG A 353 9.03 34.26 5.85
C ARG A 353 10.00 34.38 4.67
N ASN A 354 10.65 35.53 4.50
CA ASN A 354 11.60 35.73 3.40
C ASN A 354 12.83 34.84 3.57
N ARG A 355 13.34 34.71 4.80
CA ARG A 355 14.47 33.81 5.09
C ARG A 355 14.10 32.34 4.94
N LEU A 356 12.88 31.95 5.31
CA LEU A 356 12.37 30.59 5.06
C LEU A 356 12.29 30.25 3.57
N PHE A 357 11.89 31.22 2.72
CA PHE A 357 11.86 31.02 1.27
C PHE A 357 13.26 30.80 0.69
N GLU A 358 14.24 31.59 1.09
CA GLU A 358 15.64 31.39 0.66
C GLU A 358 16.23 30.09 1.21
N PHE A 359 15.89 29.71 2.44
CA PHE A 359 16.28 28.42 3.01
C PHE A 359 15.67 27.24 2.25
N HIS A 360 14.40 27.34 1.83
CA HIS A 360 13.76 26.31 1.01
C HIS A 360 14.44 26.15 -0.35
N LYS A 361 14.85 27.26 -0.99
CA LYS A 361 15.70 27.21 -2.20
C LYS A 361 17.05 26.54 -1.94
N LYS A 362 17.72 26.87 -0.83
CA LYS A 362 18.98 26.24 -0.44
C LYS A 362 18.83 24.73 -0.32
N LEU A 363 17.80 24.24 0.39
CA LEU A 363 17.53 22.80 0.53
C LEU A 363 17.41 22.10 -0.83
N ARG A 364 16.78 22.75 -1.81
CA ARG A 364 16.61 22.21 -3.18
C ARG A 364 17.93 22.05 -3.95
N THR A 365 18.97 22.79 -3.58
CA THR A 365 20.28 22.76 -4.28
C THR A 365 21.27 21.76 -3.68
N LEU A 366 20.93 21.14 -2.54
CA LEU A 366 21.83 20.19 -1.88
C LEU A 366 21.92 18.88 -2.67
N ASN A 367 23.16 18.47 -2.97
CA ASN A 367 23.46 17.23 -3.65
C ASN A 367 24.20 16.29 -2.70
N PHE A 368 23.77 15.03 -2.64
CA PHE A 368 24.36 14.00 -1.81
C PHE A 368 24.91 12.89 -2.70
N LEU A 369 26.16 12.50 -2.46
CA LEU A 369 26.84 11.47 -3.22
C LEU A 369 27.28 10.35 -2.28
N ASP A 370 26.84 9.14 -2.59
CA ASP A 370 27.33 7.91 -1.96
C ASP A 370 27.93 7.01 -3.06
N PRO A 371 29.27 6.99 -3.21
CA PRO A 371 29.94 6.25 -4.29
C PRO A 371 29.91 4.73 -4.09
N ALA A 372 29.45 4.23 -2.94
CA ALA A 372 29.33 2.82 -2.62
C ALA A 372 27.97 2.51 -1.99
N CYS A 373 26.91 3.05 -2.59
CA CYS A 373 25.59 3.15 -1.95
C CYS A 373 24.90 1.82 -1.67
N GLY A 374 25.30 0.72 -2.31
CA GLY A 374 24.63 -0.58 -2.20
C GLY A 374 23.13 -0.44 -2.46
N CYS A 375 22.29 -0.77 -1.47
CA CYS A 375 20.84 -0.62 -1.52
C CYS A 375 20.33 0.84 -1.40
N GLY A 376 21.22 1.81 -1.24
CA GLY A 376 20.89 3.24 -1.20
C GLY A 376 20.41 3.77 0.14
N ASN A 377 20.50 3.00 1.24
CA ASN A 377 19.95 3.39 2.54
C ASN A 377 20.41 4.79 3.00
N PHE A 378 21.68 5.16 2.80
CA PHE A 378 22.15 6.52 3.13
C PHE A 378 21.38 7.61 2.40
N LEU A 379 21.17 7.43 1.09
CA LEU A 379 20.45 8.38 0.24
C LEU A 379 18.97 8.44 0.65
N VAL A 380 18.35 7.29 0.92
CA VAL A 380 16.93 7.24 1.30
C VAL A 380 16.69 7.89 2.66
N ILE A 381 17.50 7.58 3.68
CA ILE A 381 17.37 8.20 5.00
C ILE A 381 17.65 9.71 4.92
N THR A 382 18.69 10.12 4.21
CA THR A 382 19.01 11.55 4.00
C THR A 382 17.84 12.28 3.34
N TYR A 383 17.28 11.72 2.27
CA TYR A 383 16.12 12.29 1.60
C TYR A 383 14.92 12.41 2.54
N ARG A 384 14.61 11.36 3.31
CA ARG A 384 13.52 11.37 4.29
C ARG A 384 13.68 12.49 5.32
N GLU A 385 14.86 12.64 5.90
CA GLU A 385 15.13 13.70 6.90
C GLU A 385 15.00 15.11 6.30
N LEU A 386 15.45 15.30 5.06
CA LEU A 386 15.26 16.57 4.34
C LEU A 386 13.79 16.86 4.04
N ARG A 387 13.00 15.85 3.70
CA ARG A 387 11.55 16.01 3.48
C ARG A 387 10.81 16.36 4.76
N LEU A 388 11.21 15.80 5.91
CA LEU A 388 10.67 16.19 7.21
C LEU A 388 11.01 17.64 7.54
N LEU A 389 12.26 18.05 7.33
CA LEU A 389 12.67 19.45 7.51
C LEU A 389 11.93 20.39 6.56
N GLU A 390 11.79 20.04 5.29
CA GLU A 390 11.04 20.81 4.30
C GLU A 390 9.57 20.99 4.73
N LEU A 391 8.95 19.93 5.27
CA LEU A 391 7.58 20.01 5.78
C LEU A 391 7.46 21.00 6.95
N ASP A 392 8.42 21.01 7.85
CA ASP A 392 8.47 21.97 8.97
C ASP A 392 8.69 23.40 8.47
N VAL A 393 9.54 23.60 7.44
CA VAL A 393 9.73 24.89 6.76
C VAL A 393 8.42 25.40 6.15
N LEU A 394 7.70 24.53 5.43
CA LEU A 394 6.41 24.89 4.84
C LEU A 394 5.38 25.24 5.93
N ARG A 395 5.27 24.41 6.99
CA ARG A 395 4.35 24.71 8.10
C ARG A 395 4.63 26.06 8.74
N ALA A 396 5.90 26.38 9.02
CA ALA A 396 6.29 27.66 9.59
C ALA A 396 5.98 28.84 8.64
N ALA A 397 6.18 28.67 7.33
CA ALA A 397 5.91 29.70 6.34
C ALA A 397 4.42 30.05 6.16
N TYR A 398 3.51 29.13 6.52
CA TYR A 398 2.06 29.24 6.33
C TYR A 398 1.25 29.31 7.64
N GLN A 399 1.88 29.56 8.80
CA GLN A 399 1.19 29.69 10.10
C GLN A 399 0.27 30.93 10.21
N ASP A 400 0.45 31.95 9.36
CA ASP A 400 -0.42 33.14 9.30
C ASP A 400 -1.57 32.95 8.31
N GLY A 401 -2.59 32.18 8.71
CA GLY A 401 -4.03 32.43 8.46
C GLY A 401 -4.61 32.71 7.07
N GLN A 402 -3.86 32.76 5.97
CA GLN A 402 -4.41 33.05 4.63
C GLN A 402 -3.77 32.16 3.55
N GLN A 403 -4.66 31.49 2.79
CA GLN A 403 -4.41 30.69 1.59
C GLN A 403 -3.95 29.24 1.75
N LEU A 404 -4.65 28.44 2.57
CA LEU A 404 -4.83 27.02 2.23
C LEU A 404 -6.13 26.75 1.43
N LEU A 405 -6.84 27.82 1.01
CA LEU A 405 -8.17 27.72 0.38
C LEU A 405 -8.17 27.93 -1.15
N ASP A 406 -7.07 28.40 -1.78
CA ASP A 406 -7.02 28.62 -3.23
C ASP A 406 -5.73 28.06 -3.86
N GLU A 407 -5.53 26.75 -3.79
CA GLU A 407 -4.94 25.87 -4.83
C GLU A 407 -4.54 24.48 -4.25
N PRO A 408 -5.50 23.64 -3.80
CA PRO A 408 -5.16 22.30 -3.32
C PRO A 408 -4.57 21.30 -4.35
N PRO A 409 -4.75 21.42 -5.68
CA PRO A 409 -4.26 20.37 -6.58
C PRO A 409 -2.86 20.60 -7.17
N ARG A 410 -2.23 21.78 -7.06
CA ARG A 410 -0.94 22.04 -7.75
C ARG A 410 0.29 21.69 -6.94
N ILE A 411 0.30 21.93 -5.63
CA ILE A 411 1.46 21.66 -4.76
C ILE A 411 1.66 20.15 -4.56
N LEU A 412 0.56 19.40 -4.35
CA LEU A 412 0.60 17.93 -4.31
C LEU A 412 0.95 17.31 -5.67
N ARG A 413 0.52 17.89 -6.80
CA ARG A 413 0.95 17.47 -8.15
C ARG A 413 2.43 17.72 -8.42
N ARG A 414 3.05 18.73 -7.80
CA ARG A 414 4.50 18.99 -7.89
C ARG A 414 5.32 18.06 -7.00
N LEU A 415 4.79 17.66 -5.85
CA LEU A 415 5.46 16.71 -4.95
C LEU A 415 5.56 15.28 -5.52
N LEU A 416 4.67 14.90 -6.44
CA LEU A 416 4.70 13.59 -7.13
C LEU A 416 5.29 13.65 -8.55
N ARG A 417 5.64 14.84 -9.07
CA ARG A 417 6.29 15.01 -10.38
C ARG A 417 7.58 15.80 -10.23
N LEU A 418 8.62 15.17 -9.66
CA LEU A 418 9.98 15.63 -9.89
C LEU A 418 10.55 14.80 -11.04
N ARG A 419 10.79 15.48 -12.16
CA ARG A 419 11.50 14.96 -13.31
C ARG A 419 12.86 14.42 -12.84
N MET A 420 13.09 13.13 -13.05
CA MET A 420 14.43 12.60 -13.25
C MET A 420 14.83 13.00 -14.67
N GLU A 421 15.35 14.22 -14.85
CA GLU A 421 16.11 14.54 -16.06
C GLU A 421 17.52 13.96 -15.88
N PRO A 422 17.99 13.08 -16.77
CA PRO A 422 19.41 12.76 -16.84
C PRO A 422 20.19 13.95 -17.42
N PRO A 423 21.52 13.99 -17.26
CA PRO A 423 22.38 15.03 -17.83
C PRO A 423 22.20 15.20 -19.35
#